data_AF-A0A2W1ZW18-F1
#
_entry.id   AF-A0A2W1ZW18-F1
#
_cell.length_a   1.000
_cell.length_b   1.000
_cell.length_c   1.000
_cell.angle_alpha   90.00
_cell.angle_beta   90.00
_cell.angle_gamma   90.00
#
_symmetry.space_group_name_H-M   'P 1'
#
loop_
_entity.id
_entity.type
_entity.pdbx_description
1 polymer ?
#
loop_
_entity_poly.entity_id
_entity_poly.type
_entity_poly.pdbx_seq_one_letter_code
_entity_poly.pdbx_strand_id
1 'polypeptide(L)'
;MTIQGPDDGPDRTPVRDDLDRAFGPDTASVTTPSTGQRVRRGTVITLSFAAVGVVIAVVLSTIVGSIQTGVGSVFPQPQAALDRFRTAAGDVPGVRAVHDEETTRSSLAAYEVAAVVDASPDLSHGQQVDAVRALSAAAGDADGNGVVVVAEVRFGPLVVGVTSDADATTKRLDVARAVAAIGGVVGVRCDWGEGVPSDEPDAQRVEFTTVGTGVALAAITAVAERETHAVFPGAELSSRKPS
;
A
#
# COMPACT_ATOMS: atom_id res chain seq x y z
N MET A 1 51.30 -53.97 -10.31
CA MET A 1 51.72 -54.44 -11.64
C MET A 1 50.58 -54.13 -12.61
N THR A 2 50.55 -52.98 -13.31
CA THR A 2 51.03 -52.74 -14.72
C THR A 2 50.33 -53.69 -15.73
N ILE A 3 49.72 -53.32 -16.88
CA ILE A 3 50.00 -52.38 -18.00
C ILE A 3 48.67 -52.19 -18.83
N GLN A 4 48.22 -50.98 -19.20
CA GLN A 4 48.24 -50.30 -20.53
C GLN A 4 47.72 -51.11 -21.76
N GLY A 5 46.77 -50.53 -22.53
CA GLY A 5 46.16 -51.07 -23.80
C GLY A 5 47.08 -50.97 -25.03
N PRO A 6 46.63 -50.78 -26.30
CA PRO A 6 45.28 -50.69 -26.93
C PRO A 6 45.13 -51.53 -28.25
N ASP A 7 44.01 -51.40 -28.99
CA ASP A 7 43.86 -51.43 -30.48
C ASP A 7 42.37 -51.62 -30.85
N ASP A 8 41.66 -50.61 -31.39
CA ASP A 8 41.56 -50.22 -32.81
C ASP A 8 40.76 -51.18 -33.71
N GLY A 9 39.54 -50.76 -34.07
CA GLY A 9 38.70 -51.36 -35.10
C GLY A 9 37.97 -50.26 -35.90
N PRO A 10 38.15 -50.17 -37.23
CA PRO A 10 37.55 -49.12 -38.05
C PRO A 10 36.29 -49.61 -38.77
N ASP A 11 35.19 -48.85 -38.74
CA ASP A 11 34.50 -48.42 -39.97
C ASP A 11 33.41 -47.39 -39.66
N ARG A 12 33.57 -46.17 -40.20
CA ARG A 12 32.56 -45.10 -40.19
C ARG A 12 32.33 -44.67 -41.64
N THR A 13 31.24 -45.14 -42.23
CA THR A 13 30.67 -44.55 -43.46
C THR A 13 29.50 -43.62 -43.09
N PRO A 14 29.49 -42.34 -43.53
CA PRO A 14 28.41 -41.41 -43.23
C PRO A 14 27.26 -41.56 -44.25
N VAL A 15 26.11 -42.06 -43.82
CA VAL A 15 24.88 -42.00 -44.64
C VAL A 15 24.31 -40.58 -44.53
N ARG A 16 24.52 -39.80 -45.58
CA ARG A 16 23.91 -38.49 -45.80
C ARG A 16 22.40 -38.63 -46.05
N ASP A 17 21.65 -37.78 -45.36
CA ASP A 17 20.46 -37.03 -45.80
C ASP A 17 19.73 -37.53 -47.05
N ASP A 18 18.58 -38.17 -46.83
CA ASP A 18 17.55 -38.43 -47.84
C ASP A 18 16.16 -37.93 -47.39
N LEU A 19 16.13 -37.00 -46.42
CA LEU A 19 14.90 -36.38 -45.92
C LEU A 19 14.43 -35.19 -46.79
N ASP A 20 15.32 -34.62 -47.61
CA ASP A 20 15.02 -33.45 -48.46
C ASP A 20 14.28 -33.81 -49.76
N ARG A 21 14.08 -35.10 -50.06
CA ARG A 21 13.38 -35.55 -51.28
C ARG A 21 11.88 -35.80 -51.08
N ALA A 22 11.42 -35.95 -49.84
CA ALA A 22 10.04 -36.34 -49.54
C ALA A 22 9.05 -35.17 -49.50
N PHE A 23 9.53 -33.92 -49.43
CA PHE A 23 8.67 -32.75 -49.32
C PHE A 23 9.07 -31.71 -50.38
N GLY A 24 8.33 -31.72 -51.49
CA GLY A 24 8.43 -30.69 -52.54
C GLY A 24 8.13 -29.28 -51.99
N PRO A 25 8.48 -28.22 -52.74
CA PRO A 25 8.67 -26.88 -52.19
C PRO A 25 7.41 -26.08 -51.79
N ASP A 26 6.22 -26.68 -51.74
CA ASP A 26 4.96 -25.93 -51.68
C ASP A 26 4.02 -26.26 -50.51
N THR A 27 4.53 -26.72 -49.37
CA THR A 27 3.68 -26.89 -48.17
C THR A 27 4.32 -26.38 -46.89
N ALA A 28 3.95 -25.15 -46.52
CA ALA A 28 3.64 -24.67 -45.15
C ALA A 28 4.24 -23.29 -44.87
N SER A 29 3.50 -22.25 -45.27
CA SER A 29 3.57 -20.93 -44.65
C SER A 29 3.11 -21.03 -43.20
N VAL A 30 3.99 -21.44 -42.30
CA VAL A 30 3.80 -21.21 -40.87
C VAL A 30 4.25 -19.78 -40.62
N THR A 31 3.33 -18.92 -40.17
CA THR A 31 3.66 -17.61 -39.63
C THR A 31 4.60 -17.80 -38.45
N THR A 32 5.91 -17.77 -38.69
CA THR A 32 6.91 -17.69 -37.64
C THR A 32 6.75 -16.35 -36.92
N PRO A 33 6.35 -16.33 -35.63
CA PRO A 33 6.36 -15.09 -34.88
C PRO A 33 7.80 -14.56 -34.83
N SER A 34 7.98 -13.29 -35.20
CA SER A 34 9.29 -12.66 -35.30
C SER A 34 10.00 -12.63 -33.95
N THR A 35 11.33 -12.71 -33.98
CA THR A 35 12.22 -12.78 -32.81
C THR A 35 11.94 -11.67 -31.77
N GLY A 36 11.46 -10.49 -32.21
CA GLY A 36 11.09 -9.38 -31.34
C GLY A 36 9.86 -9.63 -30.45
N GLN A 37 8.93 -10.50 -30.88
CA GLN A 37 7.72 -10.81 -30.12
C GLN A 37 7.97 -11.85 -29.01
N ARG A 38 8.98 -12.72 -29.18
CA ARG A 38 9.40 -13.68 -28.14
C ARG A 38 10.15 -13.00 -26.99
N VAL A 39 11.01 -12.02 -27.31
CA VAL A 39 11.73 -11.25 -26.28
C VAL A 39 10.76 -10.45 -25.42
N ARG A 40 9.76 -9.79 -26.04
CA ARG A 40 8.80 -8.94 -25.32
C ARG A 40 7.88 -9.73 -24.37
N ARG A 41 7.54 -10.98 -24.67
CA ARG A 41 6.82 -11.89 -23.75
C ARG A 41 7.73 -12.51 -22.69
N GLY A 42 8.97 -12.85 -23.05
CA GLY A 42 9.96 -13.39 -22.12
C GLY A 42 10.27 -12.42 -20.98
N THR A 43 10.45 -11.14 -21.29
CA THR A 43 10.73 -10.09 -20.29
C THR A 43 9.53 -9.82 -19.38
N VAL A 44 8.30 -9.82 -19.90
CA VAL A 44 7.10 -9.61 -19.06
C VAL A 44 6.91 -10.77 -18.08
N ILE A 45 7.11 -12.02 -18.52
CA ILE A 45 6.96 -13.19 -17.64
C ILE A 45 8.06 -13.24 -16.56
N THR A 46 9.31 -12.95 -16.93
CA THR A 46 10.41 -12.91 -15.94
C THR A 46 10.28 -11.74 -14.97
N LEU A 47 9.83 -10.56 -15.42
CA LEU A 47 9.57 -9.42 -14.54
C LEU A 47 8.43 -9.71 -13.56
N SER A 48 7.35 -10.36 -14.01
CA SER A 48 6.25 -10.77 -13.13
C SER A 48 6.67 -11.82 -12.09
N PHE A 49 7.47 -12.82 -12.48
CA PHE A 49 7.99 -13.81 -11.53
C PHE A 49 8.98 -13.20 -10.52
N ALA A 50 9.82 -12.25 -10.96
CA ALA A 50 10.69 -11.52 -10.05
C ALA A 50 9.90 -10.68 -9.06
N ALA A 51 8.85 -9.98 -9.51
CA ALA A 51 7.95 -9.23 -8.63
C ALA A 51 7.26 -10.15 -7.61
N VAL A 52 6.71 -11.28 -8.06
CA VAL A 52 6.09 -12.27 -7.15
C VAL A 52 7.12 -12.85 -6.19
N GLY A 53 8.33 -13.15 -6.64
CA GLY A 53 9.42 -13.63 -5.79
C GLY A 53 9.83 -12.63 -4.71
N VAL A 54 9.91 -11.34 -5.06
CA VAL A 54 10.17 -10.26 -4.10
C VAL A 54 9.01 -10.14 -3.12
N VAL A 55 7.76 -10.17 -3.58
CA VAL A 55 6.58 -10.12 -2.69
C VAL A 55 6.57 -11.31 -1.73
N ILE A 56 6.80 -12.53 -2.21
CA ILE A 56 6.87 -13.73 -1.37
C ILE A 56 8.04 -13.62 -0.38
N ALA A 57 9.20 -13.13 -0.79
CA ALA A 57 10.34 -12.94 0.11
C ALA A 57 10.05 -11.89 1.18
N VAL A 58 9.38 -10.79 0.83
CA VAL A 58 8.93 -9.76 1.78
C VAL A 58 7.91 -10.35 2.76
N VAL A 59 6.88 -11.05 2.25
CA VAL A 59 5.85 -11.70 3.08
C VAL A 59 6.43 -12.80 3.97
N LEU A 60 7.43 -13.56 3.51
CA LEU A 60 8.10 -14.55 4.34
C LEU A 60 9.01 -13.89 5.38
N SER A 61 9.62 -12.75 5.06
CA SER A 61 10.45 -11.99 6.01
C SER A 61 9.62 -11.38 7.13
N THR A 62 8.38 -10.94 6.85
CA THR A 62 7.46 -10.44 7.89
C THR A 62 7.01 -11.58 8.83
N ILE A 63 6.81 -12.80 8.31
CA ILE A 63 6.52 -13.98 9.15
C ILE A 63 7.71 -14.33 10.05
N VAL A 64 8.96 -14.23 9.57
CA VAL A 64 10.14 -14.51 10.41
C VAL A 64 10.38 -13.43 11.47
N GLY A 65 10.08 -12.16 11.16
CA GLY A 65 10.12 -11.06 12.14
C GLY A 65 9.07 -11.20 13.26
N SER A 66 7.90 -11.73 12.93
CA SER A 66 6.83 -12.02 13.90
C SER A 66 7.25 -13.06 14.95
N ILE A 67 8.05 -14.06 14.55
CA ILE A 67 8.47 -15.16 15.45
C ILE A 67 9.65 -14.75 16.35
N GLN A 68 10.47 -13.77 15.94
CA GLN A 68 11.57 -13.26 16.77
C GLN A 68 11.13 -12.23 17.84
N THR A 69 9.91 -11.69 17.74
CA THR A 69 9.46 -10.58 18.61
C THR A 69 8.27 -10.96 19.51
N GLY A 70 7.71 -12.17 19.35
CA GLY A 70 6.47 -12.63 20.00
C GLY A 70 6.63 -13.57 21.20
N VAL A 71 7.83 -13.71 21.77
CA VAL A 71 8.02 -14.45 23.05
C VAL A 71 8.85 -13.58 23.99
N GLY A 72 8.24 -12.67 24.75
CA GLY A 72 9.06 -11.90 25.71
C GLY A 72 8.44 -10.86 26.63
N SER A 73 7.25 -10.30 26.41
CA SER A 73 6.70 -9.36 27.40
C SER A 73 5.18 -9.40 27.51
N VAL A 74 4.71 -9.62 28.75
CA VAL A 74 3.29 -9.56 29.15
C VAL A 74 2.79 -8.10 29.27
N PHE A 75 3.68 -7.12 29.06
CA PHE A 75 3.40 -5.70 29.29
C PHE A 75 3.36 -4.91 27.97
N PRO A 76 2.44 -3.93 27.84
CA PRO A 76 2.40 -3.02 26.69
C PRO A 76 3.69 -2.20 26.56
N GLN A 77 4.17 -2.01 25.33
CA GLN A 77 5.37 -1.23 25.01
C GLN A 77 5.05 -0.12 23.99
N PRO A 78 4.37 0.97 24.40
CA PRO A 78 3.92 2.01 23.48
C PRO A 78 5.08 2.69 22.73
N GLN A 79 6.18 3.00 23.42
CA GLN A 79 7.32 3.64 22.76
C GLN A 79 7.98 2.73 21.71
N ALA A 80 8.13 1.44 21.99
CA ALA A 80 8.70 0.50 21.03
C ALA A 80 7.77 0.27 19.83
N ALA A 81 6.45 0.37 20.02
CA ALA A 81 5.50 0.38 18.91
C ALA A 81 5.62 1.64 18.06
N LEU A 82 5.72 2.82 18.69
CA LEU A 82 5.94 4.09 18.00
C LEU A 82 7.25 4.08 17.19
N ASP A 83 8.35 3.61 17.76
CA ASP A 83 9.65 3.57 17.09
C ASP A 83 9.63 2.62 15.86
N ARG A 84 8.93 1.48 15.98
CA ARG A 84 8.71 0.54 14.87
C ARG A 84 7.87 1.17 13.76
N PHE A 85 6.75 1.78 14.12
CA PHE A 85 5.89 2.49 13.17
C PHE A 85 6.66 3.60 12.46
N ARG A 86 7.38 4.44 13.22
CA ARG A 86 8.17 5.55 12.68
C ARG A 86 9.21 5.08 11.66
N THR A 87 9.90 3.98 11.96
CA THR A 87 10.88 3.39 11.05
C THR A 87 10.20 2.92 9.76
N ALA A 88 9.14 2.12 9.87
CA ALA A 88 8.43 1.58 8.72
C ALA A 88 7.74 2.67 7.88
N ALA A 89 7.10 3.65 8.53
CA ALA A 89 6.45 4.79 7.88
C ALA A 89 7.47 5.69 7.18
N GLY A 90 8.67 5.86 7.74
CA GLY A 90 9.76 6.61 7.12
C GLY A 90 10.26 6.00 5.80
N ASP A 91 10.10 4.69 5.63
CA ASP A 91 10.48 3.97 4.40
C ASP A 91 9.39 4.00 3.31
N VAL A 92 8.19 4.51 3.62
CA VAL A 92 7.08 4.59 2.65
C VAL A 92 7.39 5.64 1.57
N PRO A 93 7.34 5.27 0.27
CA PRO A 93 7.58 6.23 -0.82
C PRO A 93 6.67 7.46 -0.74
N GLY A 94 7.29 8.64 -0.75
CA GLY A 94 6.58 9.91 -0.69
C GLY A 94 6.37 10.46 0.72
N VAL A 95 6.69 9.72 1.78
CA VAL A 95 6.79 10.27 3.13
C VAL A 95 8.02 11.19 3.24
N ARG A 96 7.83 12.36 3.85
CA ARG A 96 8.87 13.38 4.07
C ARG A 96 9.33 13.41 5.52
N ALA A 97 8.39 13.25 6.45
CA ALA A 97 8.68 13.23 7.88
C ALA A 97 7.61 12.44 8.65
N VAL A 98 8.00 11.90 9.79
CA VAL A 98 7.11 11.30 10.78
C VAL A 98 7.38 11.99 12.11
N HIS A 99 6.31 12.47 12.73
CA HIS A 99 6.32 13.21 13.98
C HIS A 99 5.53 12.44 15.03
N ASP A 100 6.04 12.45 16.25
CA ASP A 100 5.38 11.88 17.40
C ASP A 100 4.37 12.92 17.93
N GLU A 101 3.12 12.53 18.15
CA GLU A 101 2.08 13.46 18.62
C GLU A 101 1.76 13.22 20.10
N GLU A 102 1.07 12.12 20.41
CA GLU A 102 0.69 11.78 21.77
C GLU A 102 0.63 10.27 21.98
N THR A 103 0.97 9.83 23.18
CA THR A 103 0.70 8.46 23.64
C THR A 103 -0.34 8.53 24.74
N THR A 104 -1.54 8.05 24.45
CA THR A 104 -2.68 8.11 25.36
C THR A 104 -2.91 6.76 25.98
N ARG A 105 -3.01 6.71 27.32
CA ARG A 105 -3.40 5.48 28.02
C ARG A 105 -4.91 5.35 28.04
N SER A 106 -5.47 4.45 27.25
CA SER A 106 -6.92 4.22 27.15
C SER A 106 -7.46 3.29 28.24
N SER A 107 -6.63 2.40 28.82
CA SER A 107 -7.02 1.58 29.98
C SER A 107 -5.82 1.10 30.81
N LEU A 108 -6.05 0.23 31.81
CA LEU A 108 -4.99 -0.32 32.66
C LEU A 108 -3.87 -1.01 31.86
N ALA A 109 -4.19 -1.60 30.70
CA ALA A 109 -3.22 -2.27 29.83
C ALA A 109 -3.42 -1.93 28.34
N ALA A 110 -4.15 -0.86 28.03
CA ALA A 110 -4.34 -0.39 26.66
C ALA A 110 -3.72 1.00 26.47
N TYR A 111 -2.94 1.12 25.40
CA TYR A 111 -2.30 2.36 24.96
C TYR A 111 -2.68 2.63 23.52
N GLU A 112 -2.89 3.89 23.22
CA GLU A 112 -3.02 4.43 21.89
C GLU A 112 -1.77 5.27 21.62
N VAL A 113 -1.15 5.05 20.48
CA VAL A 113 0.03 5.77 20.03
C VAL A 113 -0.35 6.50 18.74
N ALA A 114 -0.31 7.82 18.77
CA ALA A 114 -0.62 8.67 17.64
C ALA A 114 0.65 9.29 17.04
N ALA A 115 0.73 9.25 15.71
CA ALA A 115 1.80 9.89 14.94
C ALA A 115 1.26 10.73 13.79
N VAL A 116 2.00 11.75 13.39
CA VAL A 116 1.70 12.56 12.21
C VAL A 116 2.72 12.25 11.12
N VAL A 117 2.24 11.90 9.94
CA VAL A 117 3.05 11.60 8.76
C VAL A 117 2.89 12.70 7.73
N ASP A 118 3.93 13.49 7.50
CA ASP A 118 3.94 14.46 6.43
C ASP A 118 4.36 13.78 5.12
N ALA A 119 3.43 13.66 4.18
CA ALA A 119 3.69 13.14 2.85
C ALA A 119 3.90 14.27 1.83
N SER A 120 4.47 13.93 0.67
CA SER A 120 4.64 14.88 -0.43
C SER A 120 3.27 15.32 -0.96
N PRO A 121 3.04 16.64 -1.14
CA PRO A 121 1.77 17.13 -1.69
C PRO A 121 1.61 16.80 -3.19
N ASP A 122 2.71 16.44 -3.87
CA ASP A 122 2.73 16.22 -5.33
C ASP A 122 2.42 14.76 -5.71
N LEU A 123 2.09 13.90 -4.74
CA LEU A 123 1.72 12.51 -5.01
C LEU A 123 0.43 12.45 -5.83
N SER A 124 0.46 11.69 -6.93
CA SER A 124 -0.74 11.35 -7.69
C SER A 124 -1.72 10.54 -6.84
N HIS A 125 -2.98 10.45 -7.27
CA HIS A 125 -3.98 9.69 -6.53
C HIS A 125 -3.56 8.24 -6.25
N GLY A 126 -3.04 7.53 -7.27
CA GLY A 126 -2.56 6.16 -7.10
C GLY A 126 -1.44 6.06 -6.06
N GLN A 127 -0.49 7.01 -6.08
CA GLN A 127 0.59 7.06 -5.10
C GLN A 127 0.10 7.39 -3.68
N GLN A 128 -0.93 8.24 -3.55
CA GLN A 128 -1.54 8.50 -2.24
C GLN A 128 -2.20 7.24 -1.69
N VAL A 129 -2.96 6.50 -2.52
CA VAL A 129 -3.58 5.22 -2.15
C VAL A 129 -2.53 4.18 -1.75
N ASP A 130 -1.44 4.08 -2.51
CA ASP A 130 -0.34 3.17 -2.18
C ASP A 130 0.33 3.56 -0.84
N ALA A 131 0.49 4.87 -0.58
CA ALA A 131 1.04 5.37 0.67
C ALA A 131 0.13 5.07 1.87
N VAL A 132 -1.18 5.35 1.80
CA VAL A 132 -2.08 5.02 2.94
C VAL A 132 -2.12 3.52 3.21
N ARG A 133 -2.13 2.66 2.19
CA ARG A 133 -2.07 1.21 2.39
C ARG A 133 -0.78 0.76 3.07
N ALA A 134 0.36 1.32 2.66
CA ALA A 134 1.65 1.03 3.27
C ALA A 134 1.71 1.51 4.74
N LEU A 135 1.14 2.69 5.02
CA LEU A 135 1.05 3.21 6.38
C LEU A 135 0.10 2.39 7.26
N SER A 136 -1.04 1.92 6.74
CA SER A 136 -1.92 0.99 7.45
C SER A 136 -1.24 -0.34 7.76
N ALA A 137 -0.46 -0.88 6.81
CA ALA A 137 0.34 -2.07 7.06
C ALA A 137 1.40 -1.83 8.16
N ALA A 138 2.09 -0.68 8.11
CA ALA A 138 3.05 -0.30 9.15
C ALA A 138 2.40 -0.15 10.53
N ALA A 139 1.17 0.38 10.60
CA ALA A 139 0.39 0.45 11.84
C ALA A 139 0.06 -0.96 12.36
N GLY A 140 -0.45 -1.85 11.49
CA GLY A 140 -0.76 -3.23 11.85
C GLY A 140 0.44 -4.06 12.29
N ASP A 141 1.63 -3.81 11.72
CA ASP A 141 2.88 -4.45 12.15
C ASP A 141 3.41 -3.89 13.48
N ALA A 142 3.08 -2.63 13.80
CA ALA A 142 3.47 -1.96 15.03
C ALA A 142 2.52 -2.26 16.20
N ASP A 143 1.25 -2.57 15.90
CA ASP A 143 0.23 -2.98 16.86
C ASP A 143 0.66 -4.21 17.71
N GLY A 144 0.04 -4.36 18.87
CA GLY A 144 0.15 -5.57 19.69
C GLY A 144 0.31 -5.32 21.18
N ASN A 145 0.13 -6.37 21.99
CA ASN A 145 0.27 -6.36 23.46
C ASN A 145 -0.44 -5.18 24.15
N GLY A 146 -1.67 -4.87 23.71
CA GLY A 146 -2.45 -3.76 24.26
C GLY A 146 -2.02 -2.38 23.76
N VAL A 147 -1.19 -2.28 22.72
CA VAL A 147 -0.90 -1.03 22.03
C VAL A 147 -1.62 -1.03 20.70
N VAL A 148 -2.34 0.06 20.42
CA VAL A 148 -2.92 0.40 19.11
C VAL A 148 -2.15 1.59 18.58
N VAL A 149 -1.67 1.49 17.35
CA VAL A 149 -0.96 2.53 16.63
C VAL A 149 -1.88 3.13 15.58
N VAL A 150 -2.00 4.44 15.64
CA VAL A 150 -2.75 5.23 14.67
C VAL A 150 -1.90 6.38 14.17
N ALA A 151 -2.25 6.90 13.01
CA ALA A 151 -1.56 8.05 12.47
C ALA A 151 -2.49 8.98 11.71
N GLU A 152 -2.02 10.20 11.48
CA GLU A 152 -2.59 11.12 10.50
C GLU A 152 -1.60 11.34 9.39
N VAL A 153 -1.99 11.07 8.15
CA VAL A 153 -1.17 11.42 6.99
C VAL A 153 -1.62 12.75 6.38
N ARG A 154 -0.67 13.63 6.12
CA ARG A 154 -0.89 14.97 5.54
C ARG A 154 -0.40 15.03 4.10
N PHE A 155 -1.31 15.14 3.15
CA PHE A 155 -1.05 15.36 1.72
C PHE A 155 -1.39 16.80 1.34
N GLY A 156 -0.61 17.76 1.83
CA GLY A 156 -0.90 19.19 1.63
C GLY A 156 -2.19 19.60 2.36
N PRO A 157 -3.26 20.02 1.67
CA PRO A 157 -4.53 20.42 2.29
C PRO A 157 -5.39 19.25 2.79
N LEU A 158 -4.98 17.99 2.53
CA LEU A 158 -5.70 16.79 2.97
C LEU A 158 -5.04 16.20 4.21
N VAL A 159 -5.84 15.90 5.22
CA VAL A 159 -5.45 15.13 6.40
C VAL A 159 -6.32 13.88 6.47
N VAL A 160 -5.69 12.71 6.55
CA VAL A 160 -6.40 11.42 6.55
C VAL A 160 -5.95 10.60 7.75
N GLY A 161 -6.91 10.15 8.55
CA GLY A 161 -6.67 9.20 9.63
C GLY A 161 -6.30 7.81 9.08
N VAL A 162 -5.24 7.25 9.63
CA VAL A 162 -4.68 5.93 9.31
C VAL A 162 -4.83 5.02 10.51
N THR A 163 -5.48 3.89 10.28
CA THR A 163 -5.55 2.76 11.22
C THR A 163 -4.93 1.52 10.54
N SER A 164 -4.88 0.40 11.25
CA SER A 164 -4.47 -0.88 10.67
C SER A 164 -5.48 -1.46 9.66
N ASP A 165 -6.70 -0.92 9.59
CA ASP A 165 -7.66 -1.20 8.51
C ASP A 165 -7.36 -0.34 7.27
N ALA A 166 -6.71 -0.97 6.28
CA ALA A 166 -6.36 -0.33 5.02
C ALA A 166 -7.58 0.04 4.16
N ASP A 167 -8.69 -0.70 4.27
CA ASP A 167 -9.90 -0.44 3.49
C ASP A 167 -10.63 0.79 4.05
N ALA A 168 -10.79 0.87 5.37
CA ALA A 168 -11.34 2.06 6.04
C ALA A 168 -10.47 3.30 5.79
N THR A 169 -9.15 3.16 5.92
CA THR A 169 -8.20 4.24 5.65
C THR A 169 -8.26 4.71 4.19
N THR A 170 -8.37 3.78 3.22
CA THR A 170 -8.52 4.15 1.80
C THR A 170 -9.84 4.89 1.55
N LYS A 171 -10.95 4.43 2.15
CA LYS A 171 -12.24 5.14 2.07
C LYS A 171 -12.17 6.55 2.64
N ARG A 172 -11.46 6.78 3.75
CA ARG A 172 -11.22 8.13 4.29
C ARG A 172 -10.47 9.02 3.30
N LEU A 173 -9.43 8.50 2.63
CA LEU A 173 -8.74 9.24 1.59
C LEU A 173 -9.68 9.62 0.43
N ASP A 174 -10.48 8.67 -0.04
CA ASP A 174 -11.42 8.90 -1.14
C ASP A 174 -12.45 9.98 -0.79
N VAL A 175 -13.03 9.92 0.43
CA VAL A 175 -13.95 10.95 0.94
C VAL A 175 -13.25 12.30 1.07
N ALA A 176 -12.05 12.35 1.65
CA ALA A 176 -11.30 13.60 1.80
C ALA A 176 -11.05 14.27 0.43
N ARG A 177 -10.71 13.46 -0.59
CA ARG A 177 -10.51 13.94 -1.97
C ARG A 177 -11.81 14.40 -2.62
N ALA A 178 -12.91 13.65 -2.44
CA ALA A 178 -14.21 14.02 -2.98
C ALA A 178 -14.69 15.37 -2.43
N VAL A 179 -14.56 15.57 -1.11
CA VAL A 179 -14.92 16.82 -0.44
C VAL A 179 -13.97 17.95 -0.86
N ALA A 180 -12.67 17.70 -1.00
CA ALA A 180 -11.71 18.70 -1.46
C ALA A 180 -11.92 19.15 -2.91
N ALA A 181 -12.56 18.31 -3.74
CA ALA A 181 -12.91 18.68 -5.11
C ALA A 181 -14.12 19.65 -5.19
N ILE A 182 -14.83 19.88 -4.08
CA ILE A 182 -15.93 20.83 -4.02
C ILE A 182 -15.39 22.26 -4.10
N GLY A 183 -15.88 23.04 -5.06
CA GLY A 183 -15.47 24.43 -5.24
C GLY A 183 -15.63 25.26 -3.96
N GLY A 184 -14.56 25.92 -3.52
CA GLY A 184 -14.52 26.75 -2.32
C GLY A 184 -14.05 26.02 -1.05
N VAL A 185 -13.81 24.71 -1.09
CA VAL A 185 -13.10 23.98 -0.05
C VAL A 185 -11.58 24.18 -0.22
N VAL A 186 -10.88 24.47 0.87
CA VAL A 186 -9.43 24.76 0.87
C VAL A 186 -8.62 23.80 1.75
N GLY A 187 -9.30 22.95 2.52
CA GLY A 187 -8.67 21.91 3.34
C GLY A 187 -9.71 20.91 3.82
N VAL A 188 -9.32 19.66 3.98
CA VAL A 188 -10.19 18.58 4.45
C VAL A 188 -9.42 17.67 5.38
N ARG A 189 -10.09 17.28 6.46
CA ARG A 189 -9.66 16.28 7.41
C ARG A 189 -10.72 15.19 7.52
N CYS A 190 -10.33 13.95 7.32
CA CYS A 190 -11.20 12.78 7.46
C CYS A 190 -10.56 11.79 8.43
N ASP A 191 -11.16 11.61 9.60
CA ASP A 191 -10.67 10.79 10.71
C ASP A 191 -11.83 10.18 11.51
N TRP A 192 -11.60 9.77 12.77
CA TRP A 192 -12.57 9.13 13.67
C TRP A 192 -13.01 10.00 14.85
N GLY A 193 -12.83 11.32 14.81
CA GLY A 193 -13.31 12.15 15.92
C GLY A 193 -12.31 12.39 17.05
N GLU A 194 -12.84 12.84 18.18
CA GLU A 194 -12.16 12.73 19.47
C GLU A 194 -12.58 11.40 20.13
N GLY A 195 -11.65 10.70 20.76
CA GLY A 195 -11.93 9.44 21.44
C GLY A 195 -11.20 8.26 20.81
N VAL A 196 -11.69 7.06 21.08
CA VAL A 196 -11.03 5.81 20.65
C VAL A 196 -11.10 5.69 19.12
N PRO A 197 -9.98 5.41 18.45
CA PRO A 197 -9.97 5.13 17.02
C PRO A 197 -10.98 4.06 16.62
N SER A 198 -11.74 4.34 15.58
CA SER A 198 -12.77 3.44 15.06
C SER A 198 -12.85 3.51 13.55
N ASP A 199 -13.01 2.34 12.94
CA ASP A 199 -13.21 2.14 11.50
C ASP A 199 -14.70 1.94 11.14
N GLU A 200 -15.60 2.03 12.13
CA GLU A 200 -17.05 1.96 11.90
C GLU A 200 -17.56 3.19 11.13
N PRO A 201 -18.50 3.03 10.17
CA PRO A 201 -18.95 4.13 9.33
C PRO A 201 -19.52 5.35 10.07
N ASP A 202 -20.27 5.13 11.15
CA ASP A 202 -20.91 6.19 11.94
C ASP A 202 -19.95 6.87 12.93
N ALA A 203 -18.76 6.30 13.15
CA ALA A 203 -17.71 6.90 13.96
C ALA A 203 -16.79 7.83 13.18
N GLN A 204 -16.96 7.93 11.85
CA GLN A 204 -16.11 8.79 11.03
C GLN A 204 -16.50 10.26 11.18
N ARG A 205 -15.50 11.13 11.13
CA ARG A 205 -15.66 12.58 11.14
C ARG A 205 -14.98 13.18 9.90
N VAL A 206 -15.71 14.07 9.23
CA VAL A 206 -15.17 14.89 8.14
C VAL A 206 -15.29 16.36 8.52
N GLU A 207 -14.14 17.00 8.67
CA GLU A 207 -14.04 18.43 8.88
C GLU A 207 -13.46 19.08 7.62
N PHE A 208 -14.13 20.10 7.07
CA PHE A 208 -13.62 20.82 5.92
C PHE A 208 -13.52 22.32 6.17
N THR A 209 -12.45 22.93 5.66
CA THR A 209 -12.24 24.38 5.69
C THR A 209 -12.73 24.98 4.38
N THR A 210 -13.56 26.02 4.45
CA THR A 210 -14.13 26.65 3.25
C THR A 210 -14.23 28.17 3.35
N VAL A 211 -13.99 28.85 2.23
CA VAL A 211 -14.24 30.29 2.07
C VAL A 211 -15.73 30.61 1.79
N GLY A 212 -16.55 29.59 1.54
CA GLY A 212 -17.98 29.73 1.30
C GLY A 212 -18.71 30.30 2.51
N THR A 213 -19.68 31.17 2.29
CA THR A 213 -20.53 31.75 3.34
C THR A 213 -22.00 31.75 2.93
N GLY A 214 -22.92 31.85 3.89
CA GLY A 214 -24.36 31.92 3.64
C GLY A 214 -24.86 30.77 2.76
N VAL A 215 -25.49 31.10 1.63
CA VAL A 215 -26.05 30.12 0.68
C VAL A 215 -24.97 29.24 0.05
N ALA A 216 -23.77 29.79 -0.20
CA ALA A 216 -22.66 29.01 -0.76
C ALA A 216 -22.17 27.97 0.25
N LEU A 217 -22.06 28.35 1.53
CA LEU A 217 -21.72 27.39 2.60
C LEU A 217 -22.76 26.27 2.68
N ALA A 218 -24.05 26.61 2.68
CA ALA A 218 -25.12 25.61 2.72
C ALA A 218 -25.05 24.62 1.54
N ALA A 219 -24.75 25.11 0.33
CA ALA A 219 -24.58 24.28 -0.86
C ALA A 219 -23.35 23.36 -0.76
N ILE A 220 -22.22 23.89 -0.29
CA ILE A 220 -20.99 23.10 -0.07
C ILE A 220 -21.25 22.00 0.97
N THR A 221 -21.85 22.35 2.11
CA THR A 221 -22.17 21.39 3.17
C THR A 221 -23.09 20.29 2.67
N ALA A 222 -24.15 20.61 1.91
CA ALA A 222 -25.07 19.61 1.38
C ALA A 222 -24.40 18.62 0.40
N VAL A 223 -23.45 19.11 -0.42
CA VAL A 223 -22.67 18.22 -1.30
C VAL A 223 -21.70 17.38 -0.48
N ALA A 224 -20.96 17.98 0.45
CA ALA A 224 -20.02 17.27 1.31
C ALA A 224 -20.71 16.16 2.11
N GLU A 225 -21.89 16.43 2.67
CA GLU A 225 -22.71 15.46 3.41
C GLU A 225 -23.11 14.29 2.52
N ARG A 226 -23.60 14.56 1.30
CA ARG A 226 -23.96 13.51 0.35
C ARG A 226 -22.76 12.63 -0.04
N GLU A 227 -21.63 13.22 -0.40
CA GLU A 227 -20.44 12.46 -0.80
C GLU A 227 -19.89 11.64 0.38
N THR A 228 -19.92 12.20 1.59
CA THR A 228 -19.47 11.51 2.80
C THR A 228 -20.39 10.36 3.17
N HIS A 229 -21.71 10.59 3.27
CA HIS A 229 -22.67 9.56 3.69
C HIS A 229 -22.89 8.46 2.65
N ALA A 230 -22.48 8.67 1.39
CA ALA A 230 -22.41 7.60 0.40
C ALA A 230 -21.38 6.53 0.76
N VAL A 231 -20.32 6.90 1.48
CA VAL A 231 -19.22 5.99 1.88
C VAL A 231 -19.32 5.62 3.36
N PHE A 232 -19.62 6.61 4.22
CA PHE A 232 -19.71 6.48 5.67
C PHE A 232 -21.08 6.96 6.16
N PRO A 233 -22.12 6.11 6.08
CA PRO A 233 -23.44 6.46 6.60
C PRO A 233 -23.38 6.79 8.09
N GLY A 234 -23.90 7.96 8.47
CA GLY A 234 -23.94 8.40 9.87
C GLY A 234 -22.71 9.18 10.34
N ALA A 235 -21.69 9.35 9.48
CA ALA A 235 -20.51 10.14 9.81
C ALA A 235 -20.84 11.59 10.18
N GLU A 236 -20.08 12.15 11.13
CA GLU A 236 -20.17 13.54 11.54
C GLU A 236 -19.53 14.46 10.49
N LEU A 237 -20.20 15.56 10.14
CA LEU A 237 -19.64 16.61 9.29
C LEU A 237 -19.63 17.95 10.00
N SER A 238 -18.50 18.66 9.85
CA SER A 238 -18.39 20.05 10.29
C SER A 238 -17.59 20.90 9.32
N SER A 239 -17.84 22.21 9.36
CA SER A 239 -17.14 23.19 8.53
C SER A 239 -16.41 24.21 9.39
N ARG A 240 -15.24 24.67 8.94
CA ARG A 240 -14.49 25.76 9.57
C ARG A 240 -14.15 26.86 8.56
N LYS A 241 -13.93 28.07 9.08
CA LYS A 241 -13.40 29.19 8.29
C LYS A 241 -11.87 29.10 8.22
N PRO A 242 -11.23 29.52 7.12
CA PRO A 242 -9.78 29.66 7.05
C PRO A 242 -9.32 30.65 8.12
N SER A 243 -8.24 30.28 8.83
CA SER A 243 -7.55 31.14 9.79
C SER A 243 -6.62 32.14 9.11
#